data_AF-A0A8T4QDU2-F1
#
_entry.id   AF-A0A8T4QDU2-F1
#
_cell.length_a   1.000
_cell.length_b   1.000
_cell.length_c   1.000
_cell.angle_alpha   90.00
_cell.angle_beta   90.00
_cell.angle_gamma   90.00
#
_symmetry.space_group_name_H-M   'P 1'
#
loop_
_entity.id
_entity.type
_entity.pdbx_description
1 polymer ?
#
loop_
_entity_poly.entity_id
_entity_poly.type
_entity_poly.pdbx_seq_one_letter_code
_entity_poly.pdbx_strand_id
1 'polypeptide(L)'
;MVINRFKEKLVGITGSLSGITSILGSWQVCHNICLGLITLLSLVGITLIGMPLFFLTKIAVPVWIFAVLMLILVFYFYIKRGCISRELILFNLGIILAGIPFKFLENFRIVFWIIGSILVFVSIISYIKGRKKK
;
A
#
# COMPACT_ATOMS: atom_id res chain seq x y z
N MET A 1 -21.62 -16.79 -21.37
CA MET A 1 -21.05 -15.43 -21.13
C MET A 1 -20.88 -15.07 -19.64
N VAL A 2 -20.86 -16.04 -18.71
CA VAL A 2 -20.76 -15.79 -17.24
C VAL A 2 -19.34 -16.03 -16.69
N ILE A 3 -18.54 -16.85 -17.39
CA ILE A 3 -17.21 -17.32 -16.92
C ILE A 3 -16.18 -16.18 -16.80
N ASN A 4 -16.21 -15.17 -17.68
CA ASN A 4 -15.24 -14.05 -17.63
C ASN A 4 -15.45 -13.14 -16.41
N ARG A 5 -16.70 -12.93 -15.98
CA ARG A 5 -17.03 -12.01 -14.89
C ARG A 5 -16.54 -12.51 -13.52
N PHE A 6 -16.44 -13.84 -13.35
CA PHE A 6 -15.92 -14.47 -12.13
C PHE A 6 -14.39 -14.44 -12.07
N LYS A 7 -13.72 -14.63 -13.22
CA LYS A 7 -12.26 -14.50 -13.34
C LYS A 7 -11.79 -13.07 -13.08
N GLU A 8 -12.45 -12.05 -13.64
CA GLU A 8 -12.14 -10.64 -13.34
C GLU A 8 -12.37 -10.30 -11.86
N LYS A 9 -13.42 -10.86 -11.25
CA LYS A 9 -13.70 -10.74 -9.81
C LYS A 9 -12.58 -11.33 -8.96
N LEU A 10 -12.15 -12.55 -9.28
CA LEU A 10 -11.10 -13.25 -8.55
C LEU A 10 -9.77 -12.52 -8.70
N VAL A 11 -9.39 -12.13 -9.92
CA VAL A 11 -8.14 -11.39 -10.18
C VAL A 11 -8.14 -10.01 -9.52
N GLY A 12 -9.27 -9.31 -9.49
CA GLY A 12 -9.40 -8.03 -8.78
C GLY A 12 -9.32 -8.18 -7.26
N ILE A 13 -10.01 -9.18 -6.70
CA ILE A 13 -9.99 -9.46 -5.25
C ILE A 13 -8.61 -9.95 -4.82
N THR A 14 -8.00 -10.89 -5.54
CA THR A 14 -6.66 -11.40 -5.22
C THR A 14 -5.58 -10.34 -5.45
N GLY A 15 -5.72 -9.47 -6.44
CA GLY A 15 -4.82 -8.33 -6.64
C GLY A 15 -4.88 -7.32 -5.49
N SER A 16 -6.09 -6.95 -5.04
CA SER A 16 -6.28 -6.07 -3.89
C SER A 16 -5.87 -6.72 -2.56
N LEU A 17 -6.18 -8.00 -2.36
CA LEU A 17 -5.73 -8.75 -1.18
C LEU A 17 -4.21 -8.86 -1.17
N SER A 18 -3.58 -9.21 -2.28
CA SER A 18 -2.11 -9.31 -2.38
C SER A 18 -1.44 -7.97 -2.02
N GLY A 19 -2.03 -6.84 -2.43
CA GLY A 19 -1.56 -5.51 -2.02
C GLY A 19 -1.66 -5.26 -0.50
N ILE A 20 -2.80 -5.59 0.11
CA ILE A 20 -3.01 -5.41 1.56
C ILE A 20 -2.15 -6.38 2.38
N THR A 21 -2.05 -7.65 1.96
CA THR A 21 -1.23 -8.66 2.61
C THR A 21 0.26 -8.41 2.40
N SER A 22 0.67 -7.75 1.32
CA SER A 22 2.07 -7.34 1.12
C SER A 22 2.47 -6.22 2.08
N ILE A 23 1.56 -5.27 2.35
CA ILE A 23 1.79 -4.19 3.33
C ILE A 23 1.80 -4.74 4.77
N LEU A 24 0.83 -5.57 5.13
CA LEU A 24 0.75 -6.19 6.47
C LEU A 24 1.84 -7.25 6.68
N GLY A 25 2.15 -8.03 5.66
CA GLY A 25 3.20 -9.05 5.66
C GLY A 25 4.60 -8.43 5.73
N SER A 26 4.85 -7.35 4.99
CA SER A 26 6.10 -6.59 5.11
C SER A 26 6.28 -6.00 6.51
N TRP A 27 5.20 -5.50 7.12
CA TRP A 27 5.22 -5.05 8.52
C TRP A 27 5.54 -6.18 9.49
N GLN A 28 4.89 -7.36 9.37
CA GLN A 28 5.15 -8.51 10.24
C GLN A 28 6.56 -9.09 10.05
N VAL A 29 7.06 -9.15 8.82
CA VAL A 29 8.42 -9.61 8.52
C VAL A 29 9.45 -8.65 9.10
N CYS A 30 9.27 -7.34 8.91
CA CYS A 30 10.14 -6.33 9.50
C CYS A 30 10.09 -6.37 11.02
N HIS A 31 8.90 -6.54 11.62
CA HIS A 31 8.73 -6.61 13.07
C HIS A 31 9.38 -7.86 13.68
N ASN A 32 9.21 -9.04 13.06
CA ASN A 32 9.79 -10.29 13.54
C ASN A 32 11.32 -10.33 13.36
N ILE A 33 11.84 -9.79 12.24
CA ILE A 33 13.28 -9.66 12.03
C ILE A 33 13.88 -8.67 13.02
N CYS A 34 13.24 -7.51 13.26
CA CYS A 34 13.71 -6.55 14.25
C CYS A 34 13.67 -7.11 15.67
N LEU A 35 12.60 -7.82 16.05
CA LEU A 35 12.53 -8.53 17.34
C LEU A 35 13.66 -9.55 17.46
N GLY A 36 13.86 -10.41 16.46
CA GLY A 36 14.92 -11.42 16.46
C GLY A 36 16.31 -10.82 16.58
N LEU A 37 16.60 -9.72 15.87
CA LEU A 37 17.87 -9.01 15.98
C LEU A 37 18.07 -8.41 17.38
N ILE A 38 17.05 -7.75 17.94
CA ILE A 38 17.11 -7.18 19.30
C ILE A 38 17.34 -8.29 20.32
N THR A 39 16.66 -9.43 20.21
CA THR A 39 16.85 -10.57 21.11
C THR A 39 18.27 -11.12 21.04
N LEU A 40 18.84 -11.25 19.83
CA LEU A 40 20.21 -11.74 19.63
C LEU A 40 21.26 -10.76 20.19
N LEU A 41 21.11 -9.45 19.94
CA LEU A 41 22.02 -8.43 20.49
C LEU A 41 21.91 -8.29 22.01
N SER A 42 20.69 -8.43 22.56
CA SER A 42 20.45 -8.44 24.01
C SER A 42 21.13 -9.62 24.70
N LEU A 43 21.27 -10.75 24.01
CA LEU A 43 21.95 -11.95 24.52
C LEU A 43 23.47 -11.75 24.65
N VAL A 44 24.04 -10.85 23.83
CA VAL A 44 25.46 -10.45 23.87
C VAL A 44 25.67 -9.20 24.77
N GLY A 45 24.62 -8.74 25.46
CA GLY A 45 24.68 -7.59 26.37
C GLY A 45 24.71 -6.23 25.68
N ILE A 46 24.43 -6.17 24.37
CA ILE A 46 24.38 -4.92 23.60
C ILE A 46 22.95 -4.39 23.66
N THR A 47 22.73 -3.37 24.47
CA THR A 47 21.46 -2.63 24.49
C THR A 47 21.49 -1.59 23.39
N LEU A 48 20.62 -1.75 22.38
CA LEU A 48 20.44 -0.76 21.33
C LEU A 48 19.67 0.44 21.89
N ILE A 49 20.38 1.52 22.19
CA ILE A 49 19.77 2.83 22.52
C ILE A 49 19.46 3.51 21.18
N GLY A 50 18.26 3.25 20.63
CA GLY A 50 17.82 3.84 19.36
C GLY A 50 16.64 3.12 18.72
N MET A 51 16.13 3.63 17.59
CA MET A 51 15.09 2.98 16.78
C MET A 51 15.74 2.02 15.76
N PRO A 52 15.76 0.69 15.98
CA PRO A 52 16.39 -0.29 15.08
C PRO A 52 15.79 -0.32 13.66
N LEU A 53 14.59 0.26 13.48
CA LEU A 53 13.91 0.39 12.20
C LEU A 53 14.44 1.50 11.28
N PHE A 54 15.46 2.27 11.69
CA PHE A 54 15.93 3.41 10.88
C PHE A 54 16.44 2.99 9.49
N PHE A 55 16.91 1.75 9.32
CA PHE A 55 17.29 1.17 8.03
C PHE A 55 16.15 1.17 7.01
N LEU A 56 14.90 0.89 7.42
CA LEU A 56 13.75 0.85 6.52
C LEU A 56 13.40 2.21 5.94
N THR A 57 13.80 3.31 6.60
CA THR A 57 13.62 4.66 6.06
C THR A 57 14.42 4.89 4.77
N LYS A 58 15.54 4.17 4.58
CA LYS A 58 16.34 4.23 3.36
C LYS A 58 15.68 3.50 2.18
N ILE A 59 14.92 2.43 2.46
CA ILE A 59 14.19 1.64 1.46
C ILE A 59 12.78 2.19 1.20
N ALA A 60 12.20 2.93 2.13
CA ALA A 60 10.85 3.47 1.97
C ALA A 60 10.71 4.36 0.71
N VAL A 61 11.72 5.20 0.43
CA VAL A 61 11.72 6.08 -0.75
C VAL A 61 11.73 5.29 -2.07
N PRO A 62 12.69 4.37 -2.34
CA PRO A 62 12.68 3.62 -3.60
C PRO A 62 11.43 2.74 -3.77
N VAL A 63 10.90 2.16 -2.69
CA VAL A 63 9.64 1.38 -2.75
C VAL A 63 8.46 2.28 -3.10
N TRP A 64 8.38 3.47 -2.52
CA TRP A 64 7.31 4.43 -2.86
C TRP A 64 7.40 4.90 -4.32
N ILE A 65 8.61 5.18 -4.83
CA ILE A 65 8.82 5.53 -6.24
C ILE A 65 8.36 4.39 -7.16
N PHE A 66 8.69 3.14 -6.81
CA PHE A 66 8.24 1.97 -7.57
C PHE A 66 6.71 1.86 -7.58
N ALA A 67 6.05 2.09 -6.44
CA ALA A 67 4.59 2.10 -6.34
C ALA A 67 3.96 3.19 -7.22
N VAL A 68 4.53 4.40 -7.25
CA VAL A 68 4.09 5.50 -8.14
C VAL A 68 4.26 5.11 -9.61
N LEU A 69 5.39 4.51 -9.97
CA LEU A 69 5.66 4.08 -11.35
C LEU A 69 4.67 3.00 -11.82
N MET A 70 4.39 2.02 -10.96
CA MET A 70 3.33 1.02 -11.18
C MET A 70 1.96 1.67 -11.33
N LEU A 71 1.61 2.66 -10.50
CA LEU A 71 0.34 3.38 -10.61
C LEU A 71 0.23 4.13 -11.94
N ILE A 72 1.31 4.77 -12.41
CA ILE A 72 1.37 5.44 -13.72
C ILE A 72 1.15 4.42 -14.85
N LEU A 73 1.77 3.24 -14.78
CA LEU A 73 1.57 2.17 -15.76
C LEU A 73 0.11 1.71 -15.80
N VAL A 74 -0.49 1.48 -14.63
CA VAL A 74 -1.90 1.11 -14.47
C VAL A 74 -2.81 2.21 -15.03
N PHE A 75 -2.51 3.47 -14.76
CA PHE A 75 -3.24 4.62 -15.28
C PHE A 75 -3.13 4.74 -16.82
N TYR A 76 -1.96 4.47 -17.38
CA TYR A 76 -1.78 4.40 -18.84
C TYR A 76 -2.66 3.30 -19.47
N PHE A 77 -2.67 2.10 -18.88
CA PHE A 77 -3.56 1.02 -19.34
C PHE A 77 -5.04 1.35 -19.17
N TYR A 78 -5.41 2.08 -18.11
CA TYR A 78 -6.78 2.56 -17.92
C TYR A 78 -7.23 3.46 -19.09
N ILE A 79 -6.42 4.44 -19.49
CA ILE A 79 -6.76 5.34 -20.59
C ILE A 79 -6.77 4.59 -21.93
N LYS A 80 -5.76 3.74 -22.19
CA LYS A 80 -5.57 3.10 -23.50
C LYS A 80 -6.49 1.90 -23.74
N ARG A 81 -6.80 1.13 -22.70
CA ARG A 81 -7.53 -0.15 -22.81
C ARG A 81 -8.87 -0.13 -22.07
N GLY A 82 -9.10 0.79 -21.14
CA GLY A 82 -10.34 0.85 -20.35
C GLY A 82 -10.60 -0.38 -19.46
N CYS A 83 -9.63 -1.29 -19.33
CA CYS A 83 -9.82 -2.60 -18.67
C CYS A 83 -9.74 -2.56 -17.13
N ILE A 84 -9.49 -1.39 -16.53
CA ILE A 84 -9.24 -1.27 -15.09
C ILE A 84 -10.34 -0.42 -14.47
N SER A 85 -10.83 -0.80 -13.28
CA SER A 85 -11.89 -0.06 -12.62
C SER A 85 -11.38 1.23 -11.99
N ARG A 86 -12.17 2.30 -12.10
CA ARG A 86 -11.83 3.63 -11.56
C ARG A 86 -11.63 3.58 -10.04
N GLU A 87 -12.40 2.73 -9.36
CA GLU A 87 -12.35 2.55 -7.91
C GLU A 87 -11.00 1.97 -7.46
N LEU A 88 -10.40 1.06 -8.24
CA LEU A 88 -9.11 0.45 -7.91
C LEU A 88 -7.96 1.47 -8.02
N ILE A 89 -8.04 2.35 -9.03
CA ILE A 89 -7.04 3.42 -9.23
C ILE A 89 -7.11 4.43 -8.08
N LEU A 90 -8.32 4.84 -7.68
CA LEU A 90 -8.54 5.75 -6.56
C LEU A 90 -8.04 5.15 -5.23
N PHE A 91 -8.27 3.85 -5.03
CA PHE A 91 -7.77 3.15 -3.85
C PHE A 91 -6.25 3.14 -3.78
N ASN A 92 -5.57 2.76 -4.87
CA ASN A 92 -4.11 2.73 -4.92
C ASN A 92 -3.50 4.13 -4.77
N LEU A 93 -4.12 5.15 -5.37
CA LEU A 93 -3.70 6.54 -5.21
C LEU A 93 -3.81 6.99 -3.74
N GLY A 94 -4.92 6.67 -3.07
CA GLY A 94 -5.12 7.02 -1.66
C GLY A 94 -4.09 6.38 -0.74
N ILE A 95 -3.74 5.11 -0.97
CA ILE A 95 -2.68 4.41 -0.21
C ILE A 95 -1.31 5.06 -0.43
N ILE A 96 -0.96 5.38 -1.67
CA ILE A 96 0.34 5.99 -2.01
C ILE A 96 0.46 7.38 -1.38
N LEU A 97 -0.63 8.17 -1.38
CA LEU A 97 -0.68 9.47 -0.71
C LEU A 97 -0.53 9.34 0.81
N ALA A 98 -1.24 8.40 1.44
CA ALA A 98 -1.14 8.18 2.88
C ALA A 98 0.25 7.66 3.31
N GLY A 99 0.97 6.99 2.41
CA GLY A 99 2.26 6.37 2.65
C GLY A 99 3.50 7.18 2.26
N ILE A 100 3.39 8.50 2.06
CA ILE A 100 4.52 9.34 1.62
C ILE A 100 5.70 9.29 2.63
N PRO A 101 6.92 8.90 2.21
CA PRO A 101 8.08 8.75 3.10
C PRO A 101 8.99 9.99 3.17
N PHE A 102 8.59 11.11 2.56
CA PHE A 102 9.43 12.31 2.43
C PHE A 102 9.48 13.13 3.73
N LYS A 103 10.69 13.27 4.29
CA LYS A 103 10.92 14.09 5.50
C LYS A 103 10.63 15.59 5.30
N PHE A 104 10.87 16.13 4.10
CA PHE A 104 10.57 17.54 3.82
C PHE A 104 9.05 17.84 3.82
N LEU A 105 8.20 16.81 3.69
CA LEU A 105 6.73 16.92 3.77
C LEU A 105 6.18 16.51 5.14
N GLU A 106 7.04 16.32 6.14
CA GLU A 106 6.63 15.82 7.46
C GLU A 106 5.61 16.73 8.14
N ASN A 107 5.76 18.05 8.01
CA ASN A 107 4.78 19.03 8.52
C ASN A 107 3.38 18.88 7.89
N PHE A 108 3.30 18.33 6.67
CA PHE A 108 2.04 18.09 5.96
C PHE A 108 1.60 16.62 6.01
N ARG A 109 2.30 15.77 6.75
CA ARG A 109 2.05 14.32 6.78
C ARG A 109 0.61 13.99 7.18
N ILE A 110 0.08 14.72 8.18
CA ILE A 110 -1.31 14.59 8.62
C ILE A 110 -2.29 14.92 7.49
N VAL A 111 -2.00 15.95 6.69
CA VAL A 111 -2.85 16.34 5.56
C VAL A 111 -2.87 15.25 4.49
N PHE A 112 -1.71 14.73 4.11
CA PHE A 112 -1.62 13.61 3.15
C PHE A 112 -2.29 12.34 3.66
N TRP A 113 -2.15 12.06 4.96
CA TRP A 113 -2.77 10.90 5.59
C TRP A 113 -4.29 11.01 5.62
N ILE A 114 -4.84 12.18 5.95
CA ILE A 114 -6.28 12.46 5.92
C ILE A 114 -6.82 12.34 4.50
N ILE A 115 -6.19 13.02 3.54
CA ILE A 115 -6.63 13.00 2.13
C ILE A 115 -6.56 11.58 1.56
N GLY A 116 -5.45 10.87 1.80
CA GLY A 116 -5.27 9.49 1.37
C GLY A 116 -6.31 8.55 1.98
N SER A 117 -6.59 8.68 3.28
CA SER A 117 -7.60 7.88 3.97
C SER A 117 -9.01 8.15 3.44
N ILE A 118 -9.37 9.41 3.21
CA ILE A 118 -10.67 9.77 2.62
C ILE A 118 -10.82 9.14 1.24
N LEU A 119 -9.80 9.23 0.38
CA LEU A 119 -9.78 8.61 -0.94
C LEU A 119 -10.00 7.09 -0.86
N VAL A 120 -9.30 6.42 0.06
CA VAL A 120 -9.46 4.98 0.30
C VAL A 120 -10.89 4.66 0.73
N PHE A 121 -11.43 5.37 1.72
CA PHE A 121 -12.82 5.14 2.17
C PHE A 121 -13.85 5.36 1.07
N VAL A 122 -13.73 6.46 0.32
CA VAL A 122 -14.62 6.77 -0.80
C VAL A 122 -14.54 5.68 -1.89
N SER A 123 -13.34 5.19 -2.18
CA SER A 123 -13.14 4.12 -3.17
C SER A 123 -13.79 2.80 -2.73
N ILE A 124 -13.67 2.42 -1.46
CA ILE A 124 -14.32 1.22 -0.90
C ILE A 124 -15.85 1.35 -0.94
N ILE A 125 -16.40 2.48 -0.48
CA ILE A 125 -17.84 2.74 -0.50
C ILE A 125 -18.37 2.69 -1.93
N SER A 126 -17.68 3.34 -2.87
CA SER A 126 -18.07 3.36 -4.29
C SER A 126 -18.00 1.97 -4.91
N TYR A 127 -16.97 1.18 -4.58
CA TYR A 127 -16.82 -0.20 -5.02
C TYR A 127 -17.99 -1.08 -4.52
N ILE A 128 -18.35 -0.98 -3.23
CA ILE A 128 -19.48 -1.74 -2.65
C ILE A 128 -20.82 -1.29 -3.25
N LYS A 129 -21.03 0.02 -3.41
CA LYS A 129 -22.28 0.58 -3.97
C LYS A 129 -22.43 0.20 -5.45
N GLY A 130 -21.35 0.22 -6.23
CA GLY A 130 -21.32 -0.24 -7.62
C GLY A 130 -21.61 -1.73 -7.76
N ARG A 131 -21.27 -2.54 -6.74
CA ARG A 131 -21.60 -3.98 -6.69
C ARG A 131 -23.08 -4.25 -6.38
N LYS A 132 -23.78 -3.36 -5.67
CA LYS A 132 -25.23 -3.50 -5.36
C LYS A 132 -26.15 -3.10 -6.51
N LYS A 133 -25.66 -2.31 -7.47
CA LYS A 133 -26.45 -1.81 -8.63
C LYS A 133 -26.36 -2.68 -9.89
N LYS A 134 -25.57 -3.76 -9.88
CA LYS A 134 -25.34 -4.69 -11.00
C LYS A 134 -25.84 -6.09 -10.65
#